data_AF-A0ABD0QUH3-F1
#
_entry.id   AF-A0ABD0QUH3-F1
#
_cell.length_a   1.000
_cell.length_b   1.000
_cell.length_c   1.000
_cell.angle_alpha   90.00
_cell.angle_beta   90.00
_cell.angle_gamma   90.00
#
_symmetry.space_group_name_H-M   'P 1'
#
loop_
_entity.id
_entity.type
_entity.pdbx_description
1 polymer ?
#
loop_
_entity_poly.entity_id
_entity_poly.type
_entity_poly.pdbx_seq_one_letter_code
_entity_poly.pdbx_strand_id
1 'polypeptide(L)' 'MDELLSTFKKFAIHGDTKATGKEMNGKNWAKLCKDCKVIDSKNVTGTDVDIVFTKV' A
#
# COMPACT_ATOMS: atom_id res chain seq x y z
N MET A 1 -10.83 -12.53 -4.71
CA MET A 1 -10.64 -11.09 -5.04
C MET A 1 -11.08 -10.20 -3.87
N ASP A 2 -12.12 -10.61 -3.13
CA ASP A 2 -12.69 -9.82 -2.02
C ASP A 2 -11.74 -9.56 -0.85
N GLU A 3 -10.86 -10.50 -0.53
CA GLU A 3 -9.89 -10.36 0.54
C GLU A 3 -8.82 -9.29 0.24
N LEU A 4 -8.39 -9.21 -1.02
CA LEU A 4 -7.46 -8.17 -1.48
C LEU A 4 -8.12 -6.80 -1.42
N LEU A 5 -9.37 -6.68 -1.89
CA LEU A 5 -10.13 -5.44 -1.82
C LEU A 5 -10.40 -5.01 -0.37
N SER A 6 -10.68 -5.96 0.52
CA SER A 6 -10.84 -5.72 1.96
C SER A 6 -9.54 -5.18 2.58
N THR A 7 -8.41 -5.80 2.24
CA THR A 7 -7.09 -5.36 2.70
C THR A 7 -6.74 -3.98 2.16
N PHE A 8 -6.97 -3.73 0.87
CA PHE A 8 -6.81 -2.41 0.26
C PHE A 8 -7.61 -1.36 1.02
N LYS A 9 -8.89 -1.60 1.30
CA LYS A 9 -9.75 -0.64 2.03
C LYS A 9 -9.20 -0.35 3.44
N LYS A 10 -8.70 -1.36 4.15
CA LYS A 10 -8.11 -1.18 5.49
C LYS A 10 -6.89 -0.26 5.45
N PHE A 11 -6.01 -0.42 4.46
CA PHE A 11 -4.84 0.44 4.30
C PHE A 11 -5.19 1.81 3.70
N ALA A 12 -6.18 1.88 2.82
CA ALA A 12 -6.62 3.13 2.18
C ALA A 12 -7.10 4.17 3.21
N ILE A 13 -7.75 3.74 4.29
CA ILE A 13 -8.21 4.62 5.38
C ILE A 13 -7.26 4.70 6.57
N HIS A 14 -6.11 4.01 6.51
CA HIS A 14 -5.22 3.90 7.66
C HIS A 14 -4.67 5.26 8.08
N GLY A 15 -4.96 5.66 9.32
CA GLY A 15 -4.49 6.93 9.89
C GLY A 15 -5.19 8.18 9.34
N ASP A 16 -6.19 8.04 8.47
CA ASP A 16 -7.01 9.14 7.96
C ASP A 16 -8.49 8.82 8.11
N THR A 17 -9.11 9.39 9.14
CA THR A 17 -10.53 9.17 9.46
C THR A 17 -11.49 9.82 8.46
N LYS A 18 -11.00 10.66 7.54
CA LYS A 18 -11.79 11.27 6.47
C LYS A 18 -11.71 10.50 5.14
N ALA A 19 -10.77 9.57 5.02
CA ALA A 19 -10.59 8.79 3.81
C ALA A 19 -11.79 7.87 3.55
N THR A 20 -12.17 7.74 2.28
CA THR A 20 -13.35 6.97 1.84
C THR A 20 -13.04 5.51 1.48
N GLY A 21 -11.76 5.12 1.55
CA GLY A 21 -11.30 3.78 1.15
C GLY A 21 -11.29 3.54 -0.37
N LYS A 22 -11.48 4.58 -1.18
CA LYS A 22 -11.44 4.50 -2.66
C LYS A 22 -10.03 4.64 -3.23
N GLU A 23 -9.16 5.39 -2.54
CA GLU A 23 -7.79 5.69 -2.96
C GLU A 23 -6.83 5.44 -1.82
N MET A 24 -5.57 5.18 -2.14
CA MET A 24 -4.50 4.93 -1.17
C MET A 24 -3.34 5.88 -1.46
N ASN A 25 -2.86 6.58 -0.44
CA ASN A 25 -1.68 7.43 -0.56
C ASN A 25 -0.37 6.60 -0.50
N GLY A 26 0.74 7.20 -0.93
CA GLY A 26 2.04 6.51 -1.01
C GLY A 26 2.54 5.98 0.34
N LYS A 27 2.26 6.69 1.44
CA LYS A 27 2.65 6.24 2.80
C LYS A 27 1.93 4.94 3.17
N ASN A 28 0.63 4.84 2.91
CA ASN A 28 -0.16 3.66 3.21
C ASN A 28 0.14 2.51 2.25
N TRP A 29 0.46 2.81 0.99
CA TRP A 29 0.97 1.83 0.02
C TRP A 29 2.30 1.20 0.48
N ALA A 30 3.29 2.01 0.81
CA ALA A 30 4.57 1.52 1.32
C ALA A 30 4.40 0.68 2.60
N LYS A 31 3.46 1.09 3.48
CA LYS A 31 3.10 0.31 4.68
C LYS A 31 2.48 -1.04 4.31
N LEU A 32 1.54 -1.09 3.37
CA LEU A 32 0.94 -2.34 2.88
C LEU A 32 2.04 -3.27 2.35
N CYS A 33 2.93 -2.77 1.49
CA CYS A 33 4.01 -3.57 0.93
C CYS A 33 4.97 -4.10 2.00
N LYS A 34 5.20 -3.34 3.07
CA LYS A 34 6.00 -3.79 4.21
C LYS A 34 5.28 -4.84 5.07
N ASP A 35 4.05 -4.56 5.48
CA ASP A 35 3.27 -5.41 6.39
C ASP A 35 2.88 -6.75 5.72
N CYS A 36 2.63 -6.73 4.41
CA CYS A 36 2.37 -7.93 3.61
C CYS A 36 3.63 -8.65 3.12
N LYS A 37 4.83 -8.19 3.53
CA LYS A 37 6.13 -8.77 3.16
C LYS A 37 6.38 -8.81 1.64
N VAL A 38 5.82 -7.84 0.91
CA VAL A 38 6.14 -7.59 -0.50
C VAL A 38 7.56 -7.05 -0.63
N ILE A 39 7.98 -6.18 0.32
CA ILE A 39 9.36 -5.71 0.42
C ILE A 39 10.20 -6.79 1.09
N ASP A 40 11.17 -7.35 0.35
CA ASP A 40 12.09 -8.38 0.83
C ASP A 40 13.52 -7.86 1.03
N SER A 41 13.77 -6.58 0.72
CA SER A 41 15.08 -5.91 0.78
C SER A 41 16.16 -6.57 -0.08
N LYS A 42 15.77 -7.42 -1.05
CA LYS A 42 16.67 -8.12 -1.98
C LYS A 42 16.25 -7.87 -3.43
N ASN A 43 15.04 -8.30 -3.79
CA ASN A 43 14.47 -8.17 -5.13
C ASN A 43 13.46 -7.02 -5.21
N VAL A 44 12.79 -6.73 -4.10
CA VAL A 44 11.84 -5.63 -3.97
C VAL A 44 12.28 -4.76 -2.80
N THR A 45 12.78 -3.58 -3.12
CA THR A 45 13.19 -2.57 -2.15
C THR A 45 12.07 -1.55 -1.91
N GLY A 46 12.21 -0.74 -0.84
CA GLY A 46 11.30 0.39 -0.61
C GLY A 46 11.31 1.38 -1.79
N THR A 47 12.48 1.62 -2.38
CA THR A 47 12.61 2.49 -3.56
C THR A 47 11.84 1.94 -4.76
N ASP A 48 11.86 0.63 -4.99
CA ASP A 48 11.09 0.01 -6.08
C ASP A 48 9.59 0.21 -5.88
N VAL A 49 9.11 0.04 -4.65
CA VAL A 49 7.71 0.24 -4.27
C VAL A 49 7.26 1.68 -4.46
N ASP A 50 8.10 2.65 -4.11
CA ASP A 50 7.84 4.08 -4.31
C ASP A 50 7.80 4.46 -5.80
N ILE A 51 8.72 3.89 -6.60
CA ILE A 51 8.75 4.08 -8.05
C ILE A 51 7.47 3.51 -8.69
N VAL A 52 7.04 2.32 -8.30
CA VAL A 52 5.79 1.72 -8.80
C VAL A 52 4.60 2.61 -8.49
N PHE A 53 4.49 3.11 -7.26
CA PHE A 53 3.40 4.00 -6.88
C PHE A 53 3.32 5.28 -7.72
N THR A 54 4.47 5.81 -8.13
CA THR A 54 4.55 7.06 -8.91
C THR A 54 4.26 6.84 -10.40
N LYS A 55 4.44 5.62 -10.91
CA LYS A 55 4.31 5.29 -12.33
C LYS A 55 2.91 4.84 -12.75
N VAL A 56 2.06 4.45 -11.81
CA VAL A 56 0.69 3.97 -12.03
C VAL A 56 -0.28 5.14 -11.93
#